data_AF-A0A817I2L6-F1
#
_entry.id   AF-A0A817I2L6-F1
#
_cell.length_a   1.000
_cell.length_b   1.000
_cell.length_c   1.000
_cell.angle_alpha   90.00
_cell.angle_beta   90.00
_cell.angle_gamma   90.00
#
_symmetry.space_group_name_H-M   'P 1'
#
loop_
_entity.id
_entity.type
_entity.pdbx_description
1 polymer ?
#
loop_
_entity_poly.entity_id
_entity_poly.type
_entity_poly.pdbx_seq_one_letter_code
_entity_poly.pdbx_strand_id
1 'polypeptide(L)'
;MTYICNTTVREYKVTCFAGSSQVTLANGTFKTLSDANIGDQVLVNKHNLYEPILGFIHAKHEDLDFLAIEVQSLASNSSTTILVSSNHLIFDFDSDYARFPGKYRIGNRVQLIENNQSVPVQILRIQLTK
;
A
#
# COMPACT_ATOMS: atom_id res chain seq x y z
N MET A 1 17.44 -4.49 39.95
CA MET A 1 16.36 -3.62 39.43
C MET A 1 15.62 -4.43 38.37
N THR A 2 14.39 -4.84 38.66
CA THR A 2 13.62 -5.75 37.80
C THR A 2 12.59 -4.92 37.07
N TYR A 3 12.73 -4.79 35.75
CA TYR A 3 11.76 -4.09 34.93
C TYR A 3 10.67 -5.08 34.53
N ILE A 4 9.46 -4.87 35.05
CA ILE A 4 8.27 -5.58 34.60
C ILE A 4 7.70 -4.77 33.44
N CYS A 5 7.94 -5.24 32.21
CA CYS A 5 7.32 -4.68 31.03
C CYS A 5 5.87 -5.14 30.97
N ASN A 6 4.96 -4.32 31.51
CA ASN A 6 3.53 -4.59 31.43
C ASN A 6 2.99 -3.97 30.15
N THR A 7 3.25 -4.61 29.01
CA THR A 7 2.55 -4.25 27.77
C THR A 7 1.24 -5.01 27.74
N THR A 8 0.18 -4.42 28.29
CA THR A 8 -1.17 -4.66 27.75
C THR A 8 -1.17 -4.10 26.33
N VAL A 9 -0.61 -4.87 25.39
CA VAL A 9 -0.65 -4.58 23.97
C VAL A 9 -2.12 -4.66 23.60
N ARG A 10 -2.81 -3.52 23.50
CA ARG A 10 -3.96 -3.44 22.59
C ARG A 10 -3.45 -3.99 21.27
N GLU A 11 -4.02 -5.09 20.78
CA GLU A 11 -3.69 -5.67 19.48
C GLU A 11 -3.47 -4.52 18.50
N TYR A 12 -2.22 -4.27 18.13
CA TYR A 12 -1.93 -3.26 17.12
C TYR A 12 -2.56 -3.80 15.85
N LYS A 13 -3.65 -3.17 15.42
CA LYS A 13 -4.23 -3.47 14.10
C LYS A 13 -3.11 -3.30 13.09
N VAL A 14 -2.73 -4.42 12.52
CA VAL A 14 -1.60 -4.55 11.60
C VAL A 14 -1.77 -3.57 10.44
N THR A 15 -0.72 -2.80 10.15
CA THR A 15 -0.66 -1.91 8.99
C THR A 15 -0.05 -2.67 7.81
N CYS A 16 -0.86 -3.18 6.88
CA CYS A 16 -0.36 -3.97 5.76
C CYS A 16 -1.11 -3.73 4.45
N PHE A 17 -0.44 -4.05 3.35
CA PHE A 17 -1.07 -4.36 2.08
C PHE A 17 -1.44 -5.85 2.05
N ALA A 18 -2.43 -6.22 1.22
CA ALA A 18 -2.73 -7.63 0.99
C ALA A 18 -1.55 -8.32 0.27
N GLY A 19 -1.27 -9.59 0.59
CA GLY A 19 -0.17 -10.35 -0.04
C GLY A 19 -0.29 -10.48 -1.56
N SER A 20 -1.52 -10.47 -2.08
CA SER A 20 -1.82 -10.44 -3.52
C SER A 20 -1.51 -9.10 -4.20
N SER A 21 -1.24 -8.04 -3.44
CA SER A 21 -0.83 -6.74 -3.99
C SER A 21 0.52 -6.87 -4.68
N GLN A 22 0.74 -6.07 -5.72
CA GLN A 22 1.93 -6.16 -6.55
C GLN A 22 2.89 -5.01 -6.30
N VAL A 23 4.19 -5.30 -6.44
CA VAL A 23 5.27 -4.33 -6.51
C VAL A 23 5.95 -4.38 -7.87
N THR A 24 6.44 -3.24 -8.33
CA THR A 24 7.20 -3.13 -9.58
C THR A 24 8.68 -3.35 -9.28
N LEU A 25 9.33 -4.26 -10.02
CA LEU A 25 10.76 -4.54 -9.92
C LEU A 25 11.58 -3.69 -10.89
N ALA A 26 12.89 -3.55 -10.64
CA ALA A 26 13.82 -2.79 -11.48
C ALA A 26 13.91 -3.26 -12.94
N ASN A 27 13.57 -4.53 -13.22
CA ASN A 27 13.52 -5.07 -14.58
C ASN A 27 12.17 -4.80 -15.29
N GLY A 28 11.27 -4.01 -14.69
CA GLY A 28 9.95 -3.69 -15.23
C GLY A 28 8.90 -4.79 -15.03
N THR A 29 9.26 -5.91 -14.40
CA THR A 29 8.29 -6.98 -14.08
C THR A 29 7.57 -6.69 -12.76
N PHE A 30 6.46 -7.38 -12.54
CA PHE A 30 5.69 -7.29 -11.31
C PHE A 30 5.88 -8.56 -10.48
N LYS A 31 5.87 -8.40 -9.15
CA LYS A 31 5.89 -9.50 -8.19
C LYS A 31 4.85 -9.24 -7.11
N THR A 32 4.18 -10.28 -6.62
CA THR A 32 3.26 -10.13 -5.48
C THR A 32 4.07 -9.87 -4.20
N LEU A 33 3.46 -9.21 -3.22
CA LEU A 33 4.10 -9.01 -1.92
C LEU A 33 4.32 -10.35 -1.19
N SER A 34 3.46 -11.35 -1.40
CA SER A 34 3.66 -12.70 -0.85
C SER A 34 4.87 -13.43 -1.45
N ASP A 35 5.23 -13.11 -2.69
CA ASP A 35 6.38 -13.72 -3.37
C ASP A 35 7.66 -12.86 -3.26
N ALA A 36 7.57 -11.65 -2.70
CA ALA A 36 8.69 -10.72 -2.56
C ALA A 36 9.77 -11.25 -1.61
N ASN A 37 11.03 -11.03 -1.95
CA ASN A 37 12.18 -11.49 -1.17
C ASN A 37 13.09 -10.33 -0.77
N ILE A 38 13.80 -10.48 0.35
CA ILE A 38 14.90 -9.59 0.71
C ILE A 38 15.91 -9.55 -0.45
N GLY A 39 16.29 -8.33 -0.85
CA GLY A 39 17.17 -8.09 -1.99
C GLY A 39 16.46 -7.79 -3.32
N ASP A 40 15.16 -8.07 -3.45
CA ASP A 40 14.39 -7.63 -4.62
C ASP A 40 14.44 -6.09 -4.74
N GLN A 41 14.80 -5.58 -5.91
CA GLN A 41 14.87 -4.14 -6.20
C GLN A 41 13.49 -3.62 -6.58
N VAL A 42 12.83 -2.91 -5.67
CA VAL A 42 11.44 -2.42 -5.84
C VAL A 42 11.39 -0.92 -6.07
N LEU A 43 10.42 -0.48 -6.86
CA LEU A 43 10.18 0.94 -7.13
C LEU A 43 9.70 1.67 -5.87
N VAL A 44 10.43 2.69 -5.41
CA VAL A 44 10.13 3.40 -4.15
C VAL A 44 9.64 4.83 -4.33
N ASN A 45 9.80 5.43 -5.52
CA ASN A 45 9.36 6.80 -5.76
C ASN A 45 9.03 7.09 -7.23
N LYS A 46 8.51 8.30 -7.47
CA LYS A 46 8.15 8.83 -8.80
C LYS A 46 9.31 9.11 -9.75
N HIS A 47 10.56 9.00 -9.30
CA HIS A 47 11.77 9.26 -10.09
C HIS A 47 12.42 7.96 -10.61
N ASN A 48 11.68 6.85 -10.61
CA ASN A 48 12.20 5.53 -10.98
C ASN A 48 13.41 5.10 -10.13
N LEU A 49 13.42 5.49 -8.85
CA LEU A 49 14.38 4.97 -7.90
C LEU A 49 13.95 3.57 -7.46
N TYR A 50 14.88 2.63 -7.51
CA TYR A 50 14.70 1.27 -7.03
C TYR A 50 15.62 1.02 -5.85
N GLU A 51 15.09 0.41 -4.80
CA GLU A 51 15.86 0.03 -3.61
C GLU A 51 15.62 -1.43 -3.24
N PRO A 52 16.61 -2.12 -2.63
CA PRO A 52 16.42 -3.48 -2.18
C PRO A 52 15.46 -3.54 -0.99
N ILE A 53 14.59 -4.55 -0.97
CA ILE A 53 13.89 -4.93 0.26
C ILE A 53 14.92 -5.36 1.30
N LEU A 54 15.00 -4.64 2.43
CA LEU A 54 15.93 -4.94 3.52
C LEU A 54 15.35 -5.91 4.57
N GLY A 55 14.03 -6.01 4.64
CA GLY A 55 13.33 -6.86 5.59
C GLY A 55 11.82 -6.60 5.58
N PHE A 56 11.07 -7.45 6.28
CA PHE A 56 9.63 -7.34 6.43
C PHE A 56 9.28 -7.04 7.88
N ILE A 57 8.79 -5.81 8.14
CA ILE A 57 8.36 -5.39 9.49
C ILE A 57 7.14 -6.17 9.99
N HIS A 58 6.37 -6.74 9.06
CA HIS A 58 5.23 -7.60 9.34
C HIS A 58 4.93 -8.48 8.12
N ALA A 59 4.72 -9.78 8.35
CA ALA A 59 4.34 -10.75 7.32
C ALA A 59 3.46 -11.83 7.97
N LYS A 60 2.22 -11.47 8.31
CA LYS A 60 1.27 -12.38 8.95
C LYS A 60 0.33 -12.97 7.90
N HIS A 61 0.16 -14.29 7.97
CA HIS A 61 -0.64 -15.09 7.04
C HIS A 61 -2.08 -15.30 7.55
N GLU A 62 -2.56 -14.44 8.46
CA GLU A 62 -3.92 -14.52 9.00
C GLU A 62 -4.87 -13.62 8.21
N ASP A 63 -6.17 -13.94 8.28
CA ASP A 63 -7.24 -13.15 7.68
C ASP A 63 -7.29 -11.76 8.33
N LEU A 64 -6.82 -10.75 7.60
CA LEU A 64 -6.90 -9.34 7.97
C LEU A 64 -7.98 -8.65 7.13
N ASP A 65 -8.79 -7.82 7.79
CA ASP A 65 -9.72 -6.96 7.06
C ASP A 65 -8.93 -5.89 6.26
N PHE A 66 -9.15 -5.84 4.95
CA PHE A 66 -8.60 -4.81 4.06
C PHE A 66 -9.70 -3.87 3.58
N LEU A 67 -9.32 -2.64 3.23
CA LEU A 67 -10.12 -1.80 2.36
C LEU A 67 -9.79 -2.16 0.92
N ALA A 68 -10.78 -2.59 0.16
CA ALA A 68 -10.78 -2.60 -1.29
C ALA A 68 -11.15 -1.20 -1.79
N ILE A 69 -10.15 -0.48 -2.30
CA ILE A 69 -10.29 0.87 -2.83
C ILE A 69 -10.19 0.77 -4.34
N GLU A 70 -11.34 0.84 -5.01
CA GLU A 70 -11.42 0.91 -6.46
C GLU A 70 -11.04 2.31 -6.91
N VAL A 71 -10.04 2.39 -7.79
CA VAL A 71 -9.53 3.63 -8.33
C VAL A 71 -9.52 3.60 -9.85
N GLN A 72 -9.68 4.76 -10.46
CA GLN A 72 -9.59 4.93 -11.90
C GLN A 72 -8.54 5.99 -12.25
N SER A 73 -7.69 5.64 -13.21
CA SER A 73 -6.75 6.57 -13.81
C SER A 73 -7.45 7.65 -14.60
N LEU A 74 -7.13 8.91 -14.30
CA LEU A 74 -7.60 10.04 -15.10
C LEU A 74 -6.83 10.16 -16.43
N ALA A 75 -5.68 9.49 -16.57
CA ALA A 75 -4.85 9.54 -17.76
C ALA A 75 -5.20 8.41 -18.75
N SER A 76 -5.35 7.17 -18.25
CA SER A 76 -5.57 5.99 -19.09
C SER A 76 -7.00 5.46 -19.07
N ASN A 77 -7.88 6.01 -18.21
CA ASN A 77 -9.22 5.48 -17.90
C ASN A 77 -9.25 4.03 -17.37
N SER A 78 -8.09 3.44 -17.13
CA SER A 78 -7.98 2.11 -16.54
C SER A 78 -8.41 2.13 -15.08
N SER A 79 -8.97 1.03 -14.60
CA SER A 79 -9.32 0.87 -13.19
C SER A 79 -8.51 -0.24 -12.54
N THR A 80 -8.26 -0.09 -11.25
CA THR A 80 -7.61 -1.09 -10.42
C THR A 80 -8.12 -1.02 -8.99
N THR A 81 -7.77 -1.99 -8.16
CA THR A 81 -8.14 -2.03 -6.74
C THR A 81 -6.89 -2.06 -5.88
N ILE A 82 -6.82 -1.15 -4.92
CA ILE A 82 -5.81 -1.15 -3.87
C ILE A 82 -6.39 -1.89 -2.67
N LEU A 83 -5.70 -2.94 -2.21
CA LEU A 83 -6.07 -3.72 -1.03
C LEU A 83 -5.12 -3.39 0.12
N VAL A 84 -5.63 -2.66 1.11
CA VAL A 84 -4.79 -2.05 2.14
C VAL A 84 -5.53 -1.93 3.47
N SER A 85 -4.84 -2.09 4.59
CA SER A 85 -5.46 -1.89 5.90
C SER A 85 -5.85 -0.42 6.08
N SER A 86 -6.93 -0.17 6.82
CA SER A 86 -7.47 1.19 7.02
C SER A 86 -6.50 2.18 7.67
N ASN A 87 -5.42 1.68 8.29
CA ASN A 87 -4.40 2.43 9.01
C ASN A 87 -2.99 2.33 8.39
N HIS A 88 -2.82 1.74 7.20
CA HIS A 88 -1.57 1.87 6.46
C HIS A 88 -1.39 3.30 5.93
N LEU A 89 -0.19 3.77 5.61
CA LEU A 89 -0.02 5.08 4.96
C LEU A 89 -0.10 4.94 3.42
N ILE A 90 -0.87 5.80 2.77
CA ILE A 90 -0.90 5.96 1.30
C ILE A 90 -0.67 7.43 0.96
N PHE A 91 0.11 7.69 -0.10
CA PHE A 91 0.35 9.04 -0.61
C PHE A 91 -0.93 9.62 -1.23
N ASP A 92 -1.39 10.72 -0.65
CA ASP A 92 -2.47 11.52 -1.19
C ASP A 92 -1.94 12.41 -2.31
N PHE A 93 -2.65 12.45 -3.43
CA PHE A 93 -2.19 13.21 -4.59
C PHE A 93 -2.37 14.73 -4.41
N ASP A 94 -3.38 15.16 -3.66
CA ASP A 94 -3.77 16.57 -3.58
C ASP A 94 -3.00 17.34 -2.52
N SER A 95 -2.51 16.64 -1.51
CA SER A 95 -1.81 17.23 -0.37
C SER A 95 -0.31 16.94 -0.33
N ASP A 96 0.22 16.07 -1.19
CA ASP A 96 1.61 15.58 -1.16
C ASP A 96 2.03 14.90 0.17
N TYR A 97 1.08 14.65 1.09
CA TYR A 97 1.31 13.94 2.35
C TYR A 97 0.71 12.55 2.32
N ALA A 98 1.29 11.62 3.08
CA ALA A 98 0.70 10.31 3.29
C ALA A 98 -0.41 10.38 4.36
N ARG A 99 -1.54 9.70 4.13
CA ARG A 99 -2.63 9.59 5.11
C ARG A 99 -3.22 8.18 5.17
N PHE A 100 -3.97 7.93 6.23
CA PHE A 100 -4.62 6.65 6.45
C PHE A 100 -5.81 6.42 5.49
N PRO A 101 -5.89 5.24 4.82
CA PRO A 101 -6.95 4.92 3.91
C PRO A 101 -8.37 5.02 4.47
N GLY A 102 -8.55 4.75 5.78
CA GLY A 102 -9.83 4.92 6.46
C GLY A 102 -10.35 6.37 6.49
N LYS A 103 -9.54 7.36 6.10
CA LYS A 103 -9.92 8.77 6.00
C LYS A 103 -10.31 9.19 4.58
N TYR A 104 -10.05 8.36 3.55
CA TYR A 104 -10.47 8.67 2.19
C TYR A 104 -11.99 8.64 2.03
N ARG A 105 -12.47 9.37 1.03
CA ARG A 105 -13.84 9.36 0.53
C ARG A 105 -13.82 9.18 -0.98
N ILE A 106 -14.95 8.74 -1.53
CA ILE A 106 -15.16 8.71 -2.99
C ILE A 106 -14.88 10.10 -3.54
N GLY A 107 -14.16 10.16 -4.67
CA GLY A 107 -13.72 11.39 -5.31
C GLY A 107 -12.35 11.92 -4.84
N ASN A 108 -11.81 11.44 -3.71
CA ASN A 108 -10.42 11.74 -3.37
C ASN A 108 -9.45 11.11 -4.38
N ARG A 109 -8.26 11.71 -4.51
CA ARG A 109 -7.23 11.25 -5.45
C ARG A 109 -6.02 10.71 -4.70
N VAL A 110 -5.54 9.56 -5.14
CA VAL A 110 -4.28 8.95 -4.67
C VAL A 110 -3.30 8.86 -5.82
N GLN A 111 -2.04 8.61 -5.47
CA GLN A 111 -0.96 8.48 -6.43
C GLN A 111 -0.77 7.03 -6.84
N LEU A 112 -0.77 6.75 -8.15
CA LEU A 112 -0.25 5.51 -8.72
C LEU A 112 0.87 5.82 -9.72
N ILE A 113 1.65 4.79 -10.05
CA ILE A 113 2.66 4.87 -11.10
C ILE A 113 2.13 4.16 -12.33
N GLU A 114 1.95 4.90 -13.41
CA GLU A 114 1.60 4.40 -14.74
C GLU A 114 2.68 4.86 -15.72
N ASN A 115 3.20 3.94 -16.54
CA ASN A 115 4.26 4.24 -17.52
C ASN A 115 5.44 5.04 -16.93
N ASN A 116 5.91 4.63 -15.74
CA ASN A 116 7.00 5.30 -15.01
C ASN A 116 6.72 6.77 -14.64
N GLN A 117 5.46 7.17 -14.62
CA GLN A 117 5.01 8.48 -14.20
C GLN A 117 4.00 8.37 -13.07
N SER A 118 4.14 9.27 -12.10
CA SER A 118 3.14 9.46 -11.07
C SER A 118 1.88 10.09 -11.66
N VAL A 119 0.76 9.38 -11.62
CA VAL A 119 -0.52 9.87 -12.12
C VAL A 119 -1.57 9.95 -11.00
N PRO A 120 -2.49 10.93 -11.05
CA PRO A 120 -3.63 10.95 -10.16
C PRO A 120 -4.63 9.86 -10.55
N VAL A 121 -5.05 9.07 -9.57
CA VAL A 121 -6.19 8.16 -9.73
C VAL A 121 -7.29 8.52 -8.75
N GLN A 122 -8.52 8.55 -9.24
CA GLN A 122 -9.69 8.94 -8.46
C GLN A 122 -10.31 7.71 -7.81
N ILE A 123 -10.64 7.81 -6.51
CA ILE A 123 -11.37 6.76 -5.78
C ILE A 123 -12.82 6.74 -6.24
N LEU A 124 -13.26 5.60 -6.77
CA LEU A 124 -14.62 5.35 -7.20
C LEU A 124 -15.46 4.66 -6.12
N ARG A 125 -14.83 3.74 -5.38
CA ARG A 125 -15.50 2.93 -4.35
C ARG A 125 -14.53 2.53 -3.25
N ILE A 126 -15.05 2.40 -2.02
CA ILE A 126 -14.32 1.86 -0.87
C ILE A 126 -15.21 0.81 -0.21
N GLN A 127 -14.69 -0.39 0.00
CA GLN A 127 -15.39 -1.48 0.69
C GLN A 127 -14.46 -2.20 1.65
N LEU A 128 -14.96 -2.59 2.82
CA LEU A 128 -14.25 -3.50 3.72
C LEU A 128 -14.37 -4.93 3.18
N THR A 129 -13.23 -5.58 2.94
CA THR A 129 -13.14 -7.02 2.66
C THR A 129 -12.87 -7.74 3.97
N LYS A 130 -13.56 -8.86 4.18
CA LYS A 130 -13.23 -9.83 5.23
C LYS A 130 -12.33 -10.90 4.64
#